data_AF-A0A7Y2MKR2-F1
#
_entry.id   AF-A0A7Y2MKR2-F1
#
_cell.length_a   1.000
_cell.length_b   1.000
_cell.length_c   1.000
_cell.angle_alpha   90.00
_cell.angle_beta   90.00
_cell.angle_gamma   90.00
#
_symmetry.space_group_name_H-M   'P 1'
#
loop_
_entity.id
_entity.type
_entity.pdbx_description
1 polymer ?
#
loop_
_entity_poly.entity_id
_entity_poly.type
_entity_poly.pdbx_seq_one_letter_code
_entity_poly.pdbx_strand_id
1 'polypeptide(L)'
;MEENEGVNEHQEDSQDNSQDSLTRVTGMYKNWFLDYASYVILERAVPAIEDGFKPVQRRIMHALKELDDGRYNKVANVVGHTMQYHPHGDASIADAMVQIGQKDLLIDTQGNWGNILTGDGAAASRYI
;
A
#
# COMPACT_ATOMS: atom_id res chain seq x y z
N MET A 1 57.12 -32.84 30.48
CA MET A 1 58.13 -31.76 30.51
C MET A 1 59.38 -32.37 29.91
N GLU A 2 59.83 -32.02 28.72
CA GLU A 2 59.73 -30.74 27.99
C GLU A 2 59.34 -30.93 26.51
N GLU A 3 58.86 -29.84 25.92
CA GLU A 3 58.31 -29.72 24.58
C GLU A 3 59.41 -29.65 23.51
N ASN A 4 59.08 -30.15 22.31
CA ASN A 4 59.95 -30.26 21.15
C ASN A 4 59.76 -29.06 20.22
N GLU A 5 60.87 -28.50 19.75
CA GLU A 5 60.93 -27.43 18.76
C GLU A 5 60.35 -27.84 17.39
N GLY A 6 59.97 -26.84 16.58
CA GLY A 6 60.09 -26.94 15.12
C GLY A 6 58.82 -26.73 14.31
N VAL A 7 58.72 -25.52 13.75
CA VAL A 7 58.04 -25.07 12.51
C VAL A 7 57.46 -26.16 11.61
N ASN A 8 56.21 -25.98 11.16
CA ASN A 8 55.80 -26.48 9.84
C ASN A 8 54.76 -25.56 9.19
N GLU A 9 55.15 -24.97 8.05
CA GLU A 9 54.25 -24.35 7.08
C GLU A 9 53.45 -25.44 6.37
N HIS A 10 52.13 -25.43 6.50
CA HIS A 10 51.25 -26.02 5.49
C HIS A 10 50.07 -25.09 5.24
N GLN A 11 50.10 -24.47 4.06
CA GLN A 11 48.91 -24.01 3.35
C GLN A 11 47.94 -25.19 3.23
N GLU A 12 46.73 -25.03 3.74
CA GLU A 12 45.58 -25.78 3.28
C GLU A 12 44.57 -24.80 2.69
N ASP A 13 44.48 -24.84 1.37
CA ASP A 13 43.42 -24.28 0.54
C ASP A 13 42.06 -24.70 1.11
N SER A 14 41.46 -23.83 1.92
CA SER A 14 40.06 -23.98 2.32
C SER A 14 39.20 -23.51 1.16
N GLN A 15 38.91 -24.48 0.30
CA GLN A 15 38.04 -24.41 -0.87
C GLN A 15 36.82 -23.54 -0.61
N ASP A 16 36.67 -22.53 -1.48
CA ASP A 16 35.48 -21.73 -1.70
C ASP A 16 34.25 -22.64 -1.86
N ASN A 17 33.56 -22.89 -0.75
CA ASN A 17 32.26 -23.54 -0.73
C ASN A 17 31.18 -22.47 -0.94
N SER A 18 31.21 -21.87 -2.13
CA SER A 18 30.06 -21.24 -2.74
C SER A 18 29.02 -22.34 -3.05
N GLN A 19 28.39 -22.87 -2.00
CA GLN A 19 27.14 -23.60 -2.10
C GLN A 19 26.09 -22.61 -2.57
N ASP A 20 25.99 -22.47 -3.89
CA ASP A 20 24.85 -21.87 -4.55
C ASP A 20 23.60 -22.59 -4.03
N SER A 21 22.90 -21.94 -3.10
CA SER A 21 21.80 -22.56 -2.37
C SER A 21 20.71 -22.85 -3.39
N LEU A 22 20.59 -24.11 -3.80
CA LEU A 22 19.57 -24.58 -4.74
C LEU A 22 18.19 -24.38 -4.08
N THR A 23 17.65 -23.17 -4.21
CA THR A 23 16.43 -22.81 -3.52
C THR A 23 15.24 -23.30 -4.34
N ARG A 24 14.48 -24.24 -3.77
CA ARG A 24 13.32 -24.81 -4.46
C ARG A 24 12.26 -23.73 -4.65
N VAL A 25 12.08 -23.31 -5.91
CA VAL A 25 11.11 -22.28 -6.34
C VAL A 25 9.70 -22.56 -5.83
N THR A 26 9.32 -23.83 -5.71
CA THR A 26 8.01 -24.27 -5.21
C THR A 26 7.75 -23.82 -3.77
N GLY A 27 8.76 -23.83 -2.90
CA GLY A 27 8.63 -23.36 -1.51
C GLY A 27 8.53 -21.84 -1.42
N MET A 28 9.34 -21.13 -2.23
CA MET A 28 9.30 -19.67 -2.33
C MET A 28 7.95 -19.16 -2.84
N TYR A 29 7.40 -19.77 -3.89
CA TYR A 29 6.12 -19.37 -4.47
C TYR A 29 4.98 -19.43 -3.46
N LYS A 30 4.89 -20.52 -2.68
CA LYS A 30 3.87 -20.67 -1.64
C LYS A 30 3.96 -19.54 -0.62
N ASN A 31 5.16 -19.23 -0.14
CA ASN A 31 5.34 -18.19 0.88
C ASN A 31 5.03 -16.80 0.34
N TRP A 32 5.60 -16.43 -0.82
CA TRP A 32 5.33 -15.12 -1.43
C TRP A 32 3.85 -14.92 -1.78
N PHE A 33 3.20 -15.97 -2.28
CA PHE A 33 1.77 -15.93 -2.55
C PHE A 33 0.97 -15.72 -1.26
N LEU A 34 1.28 -16.46 -0.20
CA LEU A 34 0.58 -16.33 1.09
C LEU A 34 0.80 -14.95 1.72
N ASP A 35 2.01 -14.41 1.66
CA ASP A 35 2.32 -13.08 2.20
C ASP A 35 1.57 -11.99 1.44
N TYR A 36 1.58 -12.04 0.11
CA TYR A 36 0.86 -11.08 -0.72
C TYR A 36 -0.66 -11.21 -0.55
N ALA A 37 -1.19 -12.42 -0.53
CA ALA A 37 -2.62 -12.68 -0.34
C ALA A 37 -3.10 -12.15 1.02
N SER A 38 -2.34 -12.43 2.09
CA SER A 38 -2.66 -11.96 3.44
C SER A 38 -2.66 -10.43 3.49
N TYR A 39 -1.65 -9.79 2.91
CA TYR A 39 -1.59 -8.33 2.80
C TYR A 39 -2.78 -7.75 2.02
N VAL A 40 -3.17 -8.34 0.89
CA VAL A 40 -4.31 -7.85 0.10
C VAL A 40 -5.63 -7.96 0.89
N ILE A 41 -5.82 -9.04 1.63
CA ILE A 41 -7.05 -9.25 2.41
C ILE A 41 -7.13 -8.23 3.54
N LEU A 42 -6.08 -8.13 4.37
CA LEU A 42 -6.08 -7.36 5.60
C LEU A 42 -5.86 -5.85 5.37
N GLU A 43 -4.97 -5.49 4.44
CA GLU A 43 -4.50 -4.11 4.27
C GLU A 43 -5.06 -3.42 3.01
N ARG A 44 -6.03 -4.04 2.32
CA ARG A 44 -6.63 -3.44 1.11
C ARG A 44 -8.12 -3.74 0.94
N ALA A 45 -8.51 -5.01 0.97
CA ALA A 45 -9.83 -5.43 0.51
C ALA A 45 -10.91 -5.31 1.60
N VAL A 46 -10.61 -5.79 2.82
CA VAL A 46 -11.58 -5.92 3.90
C VAL A 46 -11.56 -4.66 4.78
N PRO A 47 -12.73 -4.06 5.09
CA PRO A 47 -12.80 -2.94 6.03
C PRO A 47 -12.53 -3.38 7.47
N ALA A 48 -12.02 -2.46 8.30
CA ALA A 48 -11.86 -2.74 9.72
C ALA A 48 -13.22 -2.74 10.44
N ILE A 49 -13.34 -3.53 11.50
CA ILE A 49 -14.61 -3.67 12.25
C ILE A 49 -14.97 -2.42 13.07
N GLU A 50 -13.97 -1.64 13.46
CA GLU A 50 -14.13 -0.48 14.35
C GLU A 50 -14.79 0.71 13.66
N ASP A 51 -14.39 0.98 12.41
CA ASP A 51 -14.84 2.15 11.64
C ASP A 51 -15.55 1.78 10.33
N GLY A 52 -15.48 0.52 9.89
CA GLY A 52 -16.04 0.09 8.61
C GLY A 52 -15.28 0.61 7.38
N PHE A 53 -14.10 1.22 7.54
CA PHE A 53 -13.33 1.77 6.44
C PHE A 53 -12.24 0.81 5.94
N LYS A 54 -12.07 0.80 4.62
CA LYS A 54 -10.86 0.27 3.99
C LYS A 54 -9.67 1.21 4.25
N PRO A 55 -8.42 0.74 4.22
CA PRO A 55 -7.26 1.58 4.51
C PRO A 55 -7.14 2.85 3.65
N VAL A 56 -7.51 2.80 2.36
CA VAL A 56 -7.54 3.99 1.50
C VAL A 56 -8.57 5.03 1.96
N GLN A 57 -9.75 4.57 2.37
CA GLN A 57 -10.85 5.45 2.81
C GLN A 57 -10.49 6.15 4.11
N ARG A 58 -9.89 5.44 5.05
CA ARG A 58 -9.40 6.02 6.32
C ARG A 58 -8.37 7.14 6.09
N ARG A 59 -7.43 6.92 5.18
CA ARG A 59 -6.40 7.91 4.82
C ARG A 59 -7.01 9.14 4.13
N ILE A 60 -8.03 8.96 3.28
CA ILE A 60 -8.79 10.07 2.69
C ILE A 60 -9.48 10.89 3.78
N MET A 61 -10.16 10.23 4.73
CA MET A 61 -10.84 10.93 5.84
C MET A 61 -9.85 11.70 6.73
N HIS A 62 -8.67 11.14 6.98
CA HIS A 62 -7.60 11.85 7.69
C HIS A 62 -7.14 13.09 6.93
N ALA A 63 -6.85 12.96 5.65
CA ALA A 63 -6.42 14.07 4.80
C ALA A 63 -7.49 15.18 4.71
N LEU A 64 -8.76 14.80 4.58
CA LEU A 64 -9.88 15.75 4.61
C LEU A 64 -9.95 16.49 5.95
N LYS A 65 -9.71 15.79 7.06
CA LYS A 65 -9.77 16.42 8.38
C LYS A 65 -8.65 17.44 8.61
N GLU A 66 -7.47 17.19 8.08
CA GLU A 66 -6.35 18.14 8.17
C GLU A 66 -6.51 19.36 7.25
N LEU A 67 -7.15 19.18 6.09
CA LEU A 67 -7.41 20.23 5.12
C LEU A 67 -8.72 21.00 5.35
N ASP A 68 -9.49 20.61 6.36
CA ASP A 68 -10.79 21.19 6.67
C ASP A 68 -10.66 22.66 7.14
N ASP A 69 -10.96 23.58 6.22
CA ASP A 69 -10.98 25.03 6.42
C ASP A 69 -12.40 25.62 6.36
N GLY A 70 -13.43 24.76 6.31
CA GLY A 70 -14.83 25.14 6.14
C GLY A 70 -15.20 25.58 4.71
N ARG A 71 -14.30 25.44 3.74
CA ARG A 71 -14.56 25.72 2.31
C ARG A 71 -14.48 24.44 1.49
N TYR A 72 -15.01 24.51 0.27
CA TYR A 72 -14.82 23.42 -0.69
C TYR A 72 -13.37 23.36 -1.14
N ASN A 73 -12.78 22.19 -0.97
CA ASN A 73 -11.43 21.87 -1.42
C ASN A 73 -11.48 21.11 -2.74
N LYS A 74 -10.61 21.46 -3.68
CA LYS A 74 -10.48 20.70 -4.94
C LYS A 74 -10.09 19.26 -4.64
N VAL A 75 -10.75 18.30 -5.27
CA VAL A 75 -10.48 16.86 -5.10
C VAL A 75 -9.02 16.54 -5.41
N ALA A 76 -8.43 17.16 -6.44
CA ALA A 76 -7.01 17.00 -6.75
C ALA A 76 -6.06 17.39 -5.59
N ASN A 77 -6.42 18.39 -4.78
CA ASN A 77 -5.63 18.80 -3.62
C ASN A 77 -5.69 17.74 -2.51
N VAL A 78 -6.90 17.25 -2.22
CA VAL A 78 -7.13 16.21 -1.20
C VAL A 78 -6.45 14.90 -1.61
N VAL A 79 -6.52 14.52 -2.89
CA VAL A 79 -5.81 13.34 -3.43
C VAL A 79 -4.30 13.49 -3.24
N GLY A 80 -3.73 14.64 -3.61
CA GLY A 80 -2.31 14.92 -3.45
C GLY A 80 -1.83 14.87 -2.00
N HIS A 81 -2.63 15.39 -1.06
CA HIS A 81 -2.34 15.30 0.37
C HIS A 81 -2.44 13.87 0.89
N THR A 82 -3.45 13.11 0.44
CA THR A 82 -3.64 11.70 0.83
C THR A 82 -2.47 10.81 0.39
N MET A 83 -1.79 11.13 -0.71
CA MET A 83 -0.62 10.39 -1.19
C MET A 83 0.55 10.37 -0.19
N GLN A 84 0.62 11.33 0.74
CA GLN A 84 1.60 11.31 1.83
C GLN A 84 1.40 10.11 2.76
N TYR A 85 0.15 9.67 2.91
CA TYR A 85 -0.24 8.52 3.75
C TYR A 85 -0.48 7.24 2.94
N HIS A 86 -0.73 7.37 1.63
CA HIS A 86 -1.11 6.27 0.76
C HIS A 86 -0.10 6.09 -0.39
N PRO A 87 0.87 5.17 -0.27
CA PRO A 87 1.95 4.99 -1.25
C PRO A 87 1.51 4.21 -2.50
N HIS A 88 0.34 4.57 -3.04
CA HIS A 88 -0.23 3.99 -4.26
C HIS A 88 -0.75 5.11 -5.17
N GLY A 89 -1.09 4.78 -6.42
CA GLY A 89 -1.43 5.77 -7.43
C GLY A 89 -2.61 6.67 -7.07
N ASP A 90 -2.54 7.92 -7.52
CA ASP A 90 -3.57 8.96 -7.38
C ASP A 90 -4.94 8.50 -7.90
N ALA A 91 -4.96 7.75 -9.00
CA ALA A 91 -6.18 7.17 -9.58
C ALA A 91 -6.96 6.33 -8.56
N SER A 92 -6.29 5.48 -7.79
CA SER A 92 -6.96 4.61 -6.80
C SER A 92 -7.57 5.39 -5.63
N ILE A 93 -6.96 6.53 -5.29
CA ILE A 93 -7.46 7.43 -4.24
C ILE A 93 -8.65 8.23 -4.76
N ALA A 94 -8.54 8.77 -5.98
CA ALA A 94 -9.62 9.51 -6.62
C ALA A 94 -10.88 8.64 -6.79
N ASP A 95 -10.73 7.41 -7.27
CA ASP A 95 -11.84 6.46 -7.42
C ASP A 95 -12.49 6.13 -6.06
N ALA A 96 -11.68 5.90 -5.03
CA ALA A 96 -12.18 5.65 -3.68
C ALA A 96 -12.93 6.87 -3.11
N MET A 97 -12.45 8.09 -3.40
CA MET A 97 -13.10 9.31 -2.97
C MET A 97 -14.44 9.51 -3.66
N VAL A 98 -14.52 9.28 -4.98
CA VAL A 98 -15.77 9.32 -5.74
C VAL A 98 -16.78 8.34 -5.17
N GLN A 99 -16.38 7.10 -4.87
CA GLN A 99 -17.28 6.11 -4.26
C GLN A 99 -17.80 6.49 -2.88
N ILE A 100 -17.02 7.24 -2.09
CA ILE A 100 -17.49 7.74 -0.79
C ILE A 100 -18.45 8.92 -1.00
N GLY A 101 -18.10 9.87 -1.87
CA GLY A 101 -18.92 11.05 -2.17
C GLY A 101 -20.28 10.70 -2.76
N GLN A 102 -20.34 9.71 -3.67
CA GLN A 102 -21.59 9.23 -4.27
C GLN A 102 -22.59 8.63 -3.27
N LYS A 103 -22.16 8.28 -2.06
CA LYS A 103 -23.06 7.78 -1.00
C LYS A 103 -23.79 8.88 -0.26
N ASP A 104 -23.34 10.13 -0.37
CA ASP A 104 -23.95 11.30 0.29
C ASP A 104 -24.11 11.13 1.82
N LEU A 105 -23.10 10.51 2.46
CA LEU A 105 -23.12 10.22 3.90
C LEU A 105 -22.07 11.02 4.70
N LEU A 106 -20.86 11.18 4.14
CA LEU A 106 -19.68 11.65 4.88
C LEU A 106 -19.01 12.88 4.28
N ILE A 107 -19.18 13.10 2.98
CA ILE A 107 -18.51 14.16 2.23
C ILE A 107 -19.60 14.94 1.50
N ASP A 108 -19.63 16.25 1.73
CA ASP A 108 -20.43 17.16 0.91
C ASP A 108 -19.70 17.41 -0.41
N THR A 109 -20.42 17.26 -1.52
CA THR A 109 -19.83 17.19 -2.87
C THR A 109 -20.35 18.29 -3.77
N GLN A 110 -19.47 18.88 -4.57
CA GLN A 110 -19.82 19.88 -5.58
C GLN A 110 -19.32 19.44 -6.97
N GLY A 111 -20.13 19.68 -8.00
CA GLY A 111 -19.79 19.34 -9.39
C GLY A 111 -20.34 17.98 -9.83
N ASN A 112 -19.75 17.39 -10.87
CA ASN A 112 -20.21 16.12 -11.43
C ASN A 112 -19.44 14.93 -10.84
N TRP A 113 -20.04 14.25 -9.87
CA TRP A 113 -19.50 13.06 -9.21
C TRP A 113 -19.94 11.74 -9.85
N GLY A 114 -20.50 11.80 -11.06
CA GLY A 114 -21.03 10.64 -11.78
C GLY A 114 -22.41 10.25 -11.30
N ASN A 115 -23.02 9.28 -11.99
CA ASN A 115 -24.36 8.82 -11.71
C ASN A 115 -24.40 7.28 -11.65
N ILE A 116 -24.71 6.76 -10.46
CA ILE A 116 -24.75 5.32 -10.19
C ILE A 116 -25.86 4.62 -11.01
N LEU A 117 -26.95 5.32 -11.34
CA LEU A 117 -28.09 4.75 -12.06
C LEU A 117 -27.84 4.63 -13.57
N THR A 118 -27.12 5.59 -14.16
CA THR A 118 -26.78 5.58 -15.59
C THR A 118 -25.44 4.93 -15.87
N GLY A 119 -24.57 4.80 -14.87
CA GLY A 119 -23.21 4.30 -15.01
C GLY A 119 -22.22 5.35 -15.49
N ASP A 120 -22.62 6.62 -15.57
CA ASP A 120 -21.73 7.70 -15.98
C ASP A 120 -20.67 7.95 -14.91
N GLY A 121 -19.40 7.96 -15.33
CA GLY A 121 -18.27 8.23 -14.46
C GLY A 121 -18.24 9.67 -13.95
N ALA A 122 -17.52 9.89 -12.84
CA ALA A 122 -17.26 11.22 -12.33
C ALA A 122 -16.38 12.05 -13.28
N ALA A 123 -16.51 13.36 -13.20
CA ALA A 123 -15.57 14.27 -13.86
C ALA A 123 -14.16 14.14 -13.25
N ALA A 124 -13.15 14.57 -14.00
CA ALA A 124 -11.76 14.52 -13.51
C ALA A 124 -11.60 15.33 -12.21
N SER A 125 -10.73 14.86 -11.31
CA SER A 125 -10.45 15.41 -9.97
C SER A 125 -10.07 16.90 -9.91
N ARG A 126 -9.73 17.50 -11.05
CA ARG A 126 -9.47 18.95 -11.16
C ARG A 126 -10.73 19.82 -11.29
N TYR A 127 -11.89 19.21 -11.56
CA TYR A 127 -13.18 19.88 -11.77
C TYR A 127 -14.20 19.63 -10.65
N ILE A 128 -13.91 18.68 -9.77
CA ILE A 128 -14.73 18.31 -8.60
C ILE A 128 -14.00 18.59 -7.30
#